data_AF-A0A2D6IZI9-F1
#
_entry.id   AF-A0A2D6IZI9-F1
#
_cell.length_a   1.000
_cell.length_b   1.000
_cell.length_c   1.000
_cell.angle_alpha   90.00
_cell.angle_beta   90.00
_cell.angle_gamma   90.00
#
_symmetry.space_group_name_H-M   'P 1'
#
loop_
_entity.id
_entity.type
_entity.pdbx_description
1 polymer ?
#
loop_
_entity_poly.entity_id
_entity_poly.type
_entity_poly.pdbx_seq_one_letter_code
_entity_poly.pdbx_strand_id
1 'polypeptide(L)'
;MDIMRFTCWCFLCLALFSTSVRAGEQVVGATSIHAAQIIENADASRTFLQPRLRTGSGNPAEQLRISRGVPGICALFGMDGFLQDHVIRSDEIKDGVELSAEGLVVGIRTGYYIESVTCTAEQPYWPKLLAESIQQNADGSITAYQPIIHSGPESFRIVSGFTAGACRLLGFNAVLKHSLVWSEQRAAGISISLDGRIYAKATDTYLEAISCRNVSQEKYSSAERALFDQKVREHREQNQADGLGSDEN
;
A
#
# COMPACT_ATOMS: atom_id res chain seq x y z
N MET A 1 -34.52 30.02 73.87
CA MET A 1 -35.21 31.31 73.66
C MET A 1 -34.37 32.11 72.70
N ASP A 2 -35.06 32.72 71.74
CA ASP A 2 -34.63 33.62 70.65
C ASP A 2 -33.77 32.99 69.53
N ILE A 3 -34.29 32.68 68.33
CA ILE A 3 -35.09 33.40 67.30
C ILE A 3 -34.18 33.95 66.19
N MET A 4 -34.32 33.31 65.00
CA MET A 4 -34.41 33.90 63.63
C MET A 4 -33.28 34.86 63.16
N ARG A 5 -32.92 35.01 61.88
CA ARG A 5 -33.47 34.58 60.58
C ARG A 5 -32.44 34.97 59.50
N PHE A 6 -32.34 34.13 58.46
CA PHE A 6 -32.44 34.47 57.03
C PHE A 6 -31.48 35.49 56.36
N THR A 7 -30.77 34.96 55.34
CA THR A 7 -30.62 35.48 53.95
C THR A 7 -29.88 36.80 53.71
N CYS A 8 -29.18 37.08 52.61
CA CYS A 8 -28.69 36.42 51.40
C CYS A 8 -27.97 37.57 50.62
N TRP A 9 -27.17 37.23 49.61
CA TRP A 9 -26.54 38.11 48.59
C TRP A 9 -25.30 38.90 49.03
N CYS A 10 -24.31 39.19 48.18
CA CYS A 10 -23.78 38.72 46.89
C CYS A 10 -22.53 39.62 46.64
N PHE A 11 -21.71 39.33 45.63
CA PHE A 11 -20.52 40.08 45.14
C PHE A 11 -19.18 39.79 45.85
N LEU A 12 -18.30 38.95 45.29
CA LEU A 12 -17.47 39.14 44.08
C LEU A 12 -16.37 40.20 44.29
N CYS A 13 -15.16 39.73 44.60
CA CYS A 13 -13.85 40.27 44.17
C CYS A 13 -12.73 39.58 44.95
N LEU A 14 -12.18 38.49 44.41
CA LEU A 14 -10.84 38.03 44.77
C LEU A 14 -9.98 38.07 43.51
N ALA A 15 -9.32 39.22 43.34
CA ALA A 15 -8.13 39.33 42.52
C ALA A 15 -6.96 38.77 43.33
N LEU A 16 -6.37 37.67 42.87
CA LEU A 16 -5.03 37.26 43.26
C LEU A 16 -4.16 37.24 42.01
N PHE A 17 -3.24 38.19 41.99
CA PHE A 17 -2.13 38.30 41.05
C PHE A 17 -1.19 37.09 41.21
N SER A 18 -1.09 36.32 40.13
CA SER A 18 0.16 35.95 39.44
C SER A 18 1.41 35.68 40.27
N THR A 19 1.85 34.42 40.28
CA THR A 19 3.26 34.06 39.99
C THR A 19 3.36 32.72 39.24
N SER A 20 3.80 32.83 37.98
CA SER A 20 4.76 31.93 37.33
C SER A 20 4.32 30.50 36.95
N VAL A 21 3.42 30.40 35.96
CA VAL A 21 3.44 29.29 34.99
C VAL A 21 4.41 29.68 33.87
N ARG A 22 5.61 29.10 33.87
CA ARG A 22 6.57 29.00 32.74
C ARG A 22 7.36 27.72 33.00
N ALA A 23 7.61 26.81 32.07
CA ALA A 23 7.55 26.87 30.62
C ALA A 23 7.01 25.54 30.10
N GLY A 24 5.96 25.63 29.30
CA GLY A 24 5.39 24.54 28.53
C GLY A 24 4.49 25.11 27.45
N GLU A 25 4.78 26.33 27.02
CA GLU A 25 4.18 26.89 25.82
C GLU A 25 4.94 26.21 24.68
N GLN A 26 4.42 25.05 24.28
CA GLN A 26 4.74 24.46 23.00
C GLN A 26 4.53 25.57 21.98
N VAL A 27 5.64 26.09 21.45
CA VAL A 27 5.63 26.80 20.19
C VAL A 27 5.22 25.75 19.15
N VAL A 28 3.90 25.53 19.01
CA VAL A 28 3.31 24.92 17.81
C VAL A 28 3.37 25.99 16.73
N GLY A 29 4.60 26.40 16.39
CA GLY A 29 4.86 27.18 15.19
C GLY A 29 4.72 26.22 14.03
N ALA A 30 3.68 26.39 13.22
CA ALA A 30 3.27 25.50 12.14
C ALA A 30 4.46 24.87 11.39
N THR A 31 4.84 23.67 11.82
CA THR A 31 5.81 22.84 11.11
C THR A 31 5.17 22.46 9.80
N SER A 32 5.70 22.99 8.70
CA SER A 32 5.23 22.63 7.37
C SER A 32 6.30 21.77 6.70
N ILE A 33 5.85 20.78 5.95
CA ILE A 33 6.74 19.94 5.16
C ILE A 33 6.64 20.34 3.70
N HIS A 34 7.76 20.29 3.01
CA HIS A 34 7.87 20.56 1.58
C HIS A 34 8.65 19.42 0.93
N ALA A 35 8.38 19.16 -0.34
CA ALA A 35 9.18 18.27 -1.18
C ALA A 35 9.60 19.04 -2.44
N ALA A 36 10.83 18.83 -2.90
CA ALA A 36 11.32 19.44 -4.13
C ALA A 36 10.45 19.03 -5.35
N GLN A 37 9.92 17.82 -5.33
CA GLN A 37 8.99 17.30 -6.32
C GLN A 37 8.02 16.31 -5.65
N ILE A 38 6.78 16.31 -6.12
CA ILE A 38 5.75 15.36 -5.74
C ILE A 38 5.35 14.60 -7.01
N ILE A 39 5.45 13.27 -6.98
CA ILE A 39 5.01 12.39 -8.06
C ILE A 39 3.72 11.69 -7.59
N GLU A 40 2.63 11.94 -8.29
CA GLU A 40 1.37 11.22 -8.12
C GLU A 40 1.49 9.86 -8.83
N ASN A 41 1.40 8.77 -8.07
CA ASN A 41 1.51 7.42 -8.63
C ASN A 41 0.12 6.90 -9.04
N ALA A 42 0.07 5.95 -9.96
CA ALA A 42 -1.19 5.44 -10.50
C ALA A 42 -2.03 4.61 -9.49
N ASP A 43 -1.40 4.20 -8.39
CA ASP A 43 -1.97 3.45 -7.27
C ASP A 43 -2.40 4.36 -6.09
N ALA A 44 -2.56 5.67 -6.34
CA ALA A 44 -2.92 6.70 -5.36
C ALA A 44 -1.89 6.94 -4.24
N SER A 45 -0.74 6.27 -4.29
CA SER A 45 0.41 6.66 -3.47
C SER A 45 1.07 7.92 -4.05
N ARG A 46 1.87 8.60 -3.23
CA ARG A 46 2.62 9.79 -3.64
C ARG A 46 4.07 9.67 -3.25
N THR A 47 4.97 9.93 -4.19
CA THR A 47 6.42 9.94 -3.93
C THR A 47 6.88 11.37 -3.74
N PHE A 48 7.45 11.66 -2.57
CA PHE A 48 7.97 12.97 -2.18
C PHE A 48 9.49 12.95 -2.29
N LEU A 49 10.02 13.70 -3.26
CA LEU A 49 11.46 13.84 -3.46
C LEU A 49 12.03 14.97 -2.62
N GLN A 50 13.14 14.65 -1.95
CA GLN A 50 13.88 15.51 -1.04
C GLN A 50 12.96 16.23 -0.05
N PRO A 51 12.22 15.49 0.80
CA PRO A 51 11.37 16.12 1.80
C PRO A 51 12.23 16.96 2.77
N ARG A 52 11.74 18.15 3.08
CA ARG A 52 12.37 19.12 3.96
C ARG A 52 11.36 19.70 4.92
N LEU A 53 11.81 19.91 6.14
CA LEU A 53 11.01 20.57 7.16
C LEU A 53 11.24 22.08 7.07
N ARG A 54 10.15 22.84 7.13
CA ARG A 54 10.18 24.29 7.31
C ARG A 54 9.69 24.61 8.72
N THR A 55 10.58 25.16 9.52
CA THR A 55 10.27 25.66 10.87
C THR A 55 9.73 27.10 10.79
N GLY A 56 8.88 27.49 11.74
CA GLY A 56 8.18 28.77 11.73
C GLY A 56 9.08 30.02 11.73
N SER A 57 8.56 31.09 11.10
CA SER A 57 9.10 32.44 10.87
C SER A 57 10.41 32.56 10.07
N GLY A 58 10.32 32.33 8.76
CA GLY A 58 10.80 33.38 7.84
C GLY A 58 12.17 33.25 7.19
N ASN A 59 12.53 32.09 6.65
CA ASN A 59 13.38 32.04 5.45
C ASN A 59 13.10 30.76 4.64
N PRO A 60 12.66 30.82 3.37
CA PRO A 60 12.55 29.64 2.50
C PRO A 60 13.86 28.86 2.32
N ALA A 61 15.00 29.52 2.60
CA ALA A 61 16.33 28.92 2.59
C ALA A 61 16.63 28.05 3.83
N GLU A 62 15.86 28.16 4.92
CA GLU A 62 16.02 27.37 6.15
C GLU A 62 15.23 26.05 6.11
N GLN A 63 15.29 25.38 4.96
CA GLN A 63 14.71 24.05 4.81
C GLN A 63 15.64 23.00 5.43
N LEU A 64 15.23 22.44 6.56
CA LEU A 64 16.01 21.43 7.28
C LEU A 64 15.83 20.05 6.64
N ARG A 65 16.95 19.34 6.47
CA ARG A 65 16.94 17.95 6.00
C ARG A 65 16.36 17.05 7.08
N ILE A 66 15.57 16.06 6.68
CA ILE A 66 14.96 15.11 7.60
C ILE A 66 15.83 13.85 7.63
N SER A 67 16.44 13.55 8.78
CA SER A 67 17.33 12.40 8.95
C SER A 67 16.54 11.12 9.27
N ARG A 68 15.45 11.24 10.05
CA ARG A 68 14.59 10.13 10.49
C ARG A 68 13.14 10.58 10.71
N GLY A 69 12.25 9.58 10.82
CA GLY A 69 10.82 9.80 11.09
C GLY A 69 9.95 9.68 9.85
N VAL A 70 10.10 8.58 9.09
CA VAL A 70 9.31 8.31 7.87
C VAL A 70 7.79 8.36 8.12
N PRO A 71 7.24 7.75 9.19
CA PRO A 71 5.81 7.88 9.47
C PRO A 71 5.39 9.35 9.67
N GLY A 72 6.20 10.13 10.38
CA GLY A 72 5.97 11.57 10.57
C GLY A 72 6.02 12.38 9.29
N ILE A 73 6.92 12.05 8.36
CA ILE A 73 6.95 12.69 7.03
C ILE A 73 5.62 12.50 6.33
N CYS A 74 5.13 11.27 6.27
CA CYS A 74 3.88 10.97 5.59
C CYS A 74 2.69 11.64 6.30
N ALA A 75 2.65 11.61 7.63
CA ALA A 75 1.61 12.28 8.41
C ALA A 75 1.56 13.79 8.13
N LEU A 76 2.72 14.45 8.03
CA LEU A 76 2.79 15.88 7.67
C LEU A 76 2.32 16.17 6.23
N PHE A 77 2.39 15.19 5.32
CA PHE A 77 1.79 15.27 3.98
C PHE A 77 0.32 14.82 3.95
N GLY A 78 -0.29 14.53 5.10
CA GLY A 78 -1.68 14.07 5.21
C GLY A 78 -1.89 12.63 4.72
N MET A 79 -0.87 11.77 4.89
CA MET A 79 -0.86 10.38 4.44
C MET A 79 -0.45 9.47 5.62
N ASP A 80 -1.18 8.39 5.87
CA ASP A 80 -0.99 7.62 7.11
C ASP A 80 -0.01 6.44 6.98
N GLY A 81 0.32 6.04 5.76
CA GLY A 81 1.20 4.91 5.47
C GLY A 81 2.40 5.25 4.57
N PHE A 82 3.30 4.29 4.40
CA PHE A 82 4.45 4.40 3.50
C PHE A 82 4.91 3.05 2.95
N LEU A 83 5.60 3.09 1.80
CA LEU A 83 6.22 1.90 1.21
C LEU A 83 7.67 1.79 1.67
N GLN A 84 7.97 0.80 2.51
CA GLN A 84 9.29 0.62 3.11
C GLN A 84 10.42 0.51 2.07
N ASP A 85 10.20 -0.25 1.00
CA ASP A 85 11.17 -0.45 -0.07
C ASP A 85 11.40 0.80 -0.95
N HIS A 86 10.58 1.85 -0.75
CA HIS A 86 10.68 3.13 -1.48
C HIS A 86 11.10 4.28 -0.56
N VAL A 87 11.77 3.97 0.54
CA VAL A 87 12.46 4.97 1.37
C VAL A 87 13.93 5.01 0.95
N ILE A 88 14.28 6.01 0.14
CA ILE A 88 15.65 6.23 -0.30
C ILE A 88 16.32 7.22 0.64
N ARG A 89 17.50 6.84 1.15
CA ARG A 89 18.34 7.69 1.96
C ARG A 89 19.57 8.08 1.16
N SER A 90 20.10 9.26 1.46
CA SER A 90 21.34 9.76 0.90
C SER A 90 22.53 8.88 1.29
N ASP A 91 23.60 8.96 0.50
CA ASP A 91 24.92 8.42 0.86
C ASP A 91 25.74 9.39 1.72
N GLU A 92 25.30 10.65 1.83
CA GLU A 92 25.93 11.65 2.68
C GLU A 92 25.39 11.60 4.12
N ILE A 93 26.29 11.69 5.10
CA ILE A 93 25.96 11.86 6.51
C ILE A 93 26.07 13.36 6.86
N LYS A 94 24.97 13.98 7.30
CA LYS A 94 24.92 15.39 7.70
C LYS A 94 23.96 15.57 8.88
N ASP A 95 23.99 16.75 9.48
CA ASP A 95 23.00 17.12 10.51
C ASP A 95 21.63 17.34 9.88
N GLY A 96 20.61 16.76 10.51
CA GLY A 96 19.22 16.87 10.10
C GLY A 96 18.27 16.71 11.28
N VAL A 97 16.99 16.95 11.03
CA VAL A 97 15.93 16.83 12.04
C VAL A 97 15.38 15.40 12.08
N GLU A 98 15.09 14.94 13.28
CA GLU A 98 14.34 13.72 13.53
C GLU A 98 12.88 14.08 13.84
N LEU A 99 11.95 13.36 13.22
CA LEU A 99 10.52 13.52 13.43
C LEU A 99 9.93 12.35 14.23
N SER A 100 8.94 12.64 15.09
CA SER A 100 8.05 11.63 15.67
C SER A 100 7.12 11.04 14.62
N ALA A 101 6.33 10.03 14.97
CA ALA A 101 5.35 9.44 14.06
C ALA A 101 4.23 10.43 13.68
N GLU A 102 3.96 11.42 14.52
CA GLU A 102 2.97 12.48 14.34
C GLU A 102 3.54 13.71 13.62
N GLY A 103 4.81 13.66 13.19
CA GLY A 103 5.45 14.77 12.48
C GLY A 103 6.02 15.87 13.37
N LEU A 104 6.15 15.64 14.68
CA LEU A 104 6.76 16.60 15.59
C LEU A 104 8.28 16.50 15.53
N VAL A 105 8.98 17.64 15.60
CA VAL A 105 10.44 17.64 15.72
C VAL A 105 10.81 17.13 17.10
N VAL A 106 11.54 16.02 17.15
CA VAL A 106 12.00 15.42 18.42
C VAL A 106 13.47 15.70 18.72
N GLY A 107 14.24 16.12 17.71
CA GLY A 107 15.64 16.52 17.91
C GLY A 107 16.40 16.76 16.61
N ILE A 108 17.65 17.16 16.77
CA ILE A 108 18.64 17.25 15.68
C ILE A 108 19.61 16.09 15.85
N ARG A 109 19.88 15.37 14.77
CA ARG A 109 20.83 14.26 14.73
C ARG A 109 21.62 14.24 13.44
N THR A 110 22.87 13.81 13.55
CA THR A 110 23.73 13.50 12.42
C THR A 110 23.35 12.13 11.84
N GLY A 111 23.14 12.06 10.52
CA GLY A 111 22.79 10.81 9.85
C GLY A 111 22.56 10.98 8.36
N TYR A 112 22.22 9.89 7.69
CA TYR A 112 21.69 9.93 6.33
C TYR A 112 20.32 10.61 6.33
N TYR A 113 20.06 11.45 5.33
CA TYR A 113 18.77 12.11 5.19
C TYR A 113 17.91 11.43 4.14
N ILE A 114 16.60 11.64 4.24
CA ILE A 114 15.63 11.06 3.33
C ILE A 114 15.64 11.86 2.03
N GLU A 115 15.94 11.16 0.94
CA GLU A 115 15.97 11.69 -0.43
C GLU A 115 14.69 11.40 -1.18
N SER A 116 14.02 10.31 -0.87
CA SER A 116 12.71 9.98 -1.40
C SER A 116 11.93 9.15 -0.40
N VAL A 117 10.63 9.37 -0.34
CA VAL A 117 9.69 8.54 0.39
C VAL A 117 8.39 8.45 -0.39
N THR A 118 7.86 7.24 -0.55
CA THR A 118 6.52 7.03 -1.08
C THR A 118 5.53 6.81 0.07
N CYS A 119 4.60 7.75 0.23
CA CYS A 119 3.53 7.66 1.22
C CYS A 119 2.23 7.14 0.60
N THR A 120 1.42 6.48 1.41
CA THR A 120 0.12 5.89 1.03
C THR A 120 -0.98 6.46 1.93
N ALA A 121 -2.20 6.54 1.41
CA ALA A 121 -3.37 6.87 2.25
C ALA A 121 -3.61 5.79 3.32
N GLU A 122 -4.48 6.06 4.30
CA GLU A 122 -4.89 5.19 5.44
C GLU A 122 -5.21 3.72 5.09
N GLN A 123 -5.48 3.42 3.82
CA GLN A 123 -5.78 2.06 3.39
C GLN A 123 -4.51 1.20 3.24
N PRO A 124 -4.59 -0.10 3.57
CA PRO A 124 -3.50 -1.03 3.27
C PRO A 124 -3.19 -0.94 1.79
N TYR A 125 -1.93 -0.59 1.51
CA TYR A 125 -1.43 -0.46 0.17
C TYR A 125 -1.55 -1.81 -0.57
N TRP A 126 -2.43 -1.85 -1.56
CA TRP A 126 -2.51 -2.96 -2.49
C TRP A 126 -1.97 -2.49 -3.84
N PRO A 127 -0.99 -3.20 -4.42
CA PRO A 127 -0.52 -2.88 -5.75
C PRO A 127 -1.69 -2.86 -6.72
N LYS A 128 -1.77 -1.82 -7.56
CA LYS A 128 -2.86 -1.69 -8.52
C LYS A 128 -2.46 -2.38 -9.82
N LEU A 129 -3.33 -3.23 -10.32
CA LEU A 129 -3.17 -3.79 -11.66
C LEU A 129 -3.83 -2.84 -12.67
N LEU A 130 -3.03 -2.33 -13.59
CA LEU A 130 -3.47 -1.66 -14.80
C LEU A 130 -3.29 -2.58 -16.00
N ALA A 131 -3.94 -2.25 -17.10
CA ALA A 131 -3.83 -2.96 -18.35
C ALA A 131 -3.90 -1.95 -19.48
N GLU A 132 -3.27 -2.26 -20.62
CA GLU A 132 -3.36 -1.44 -21.84
C GLU A 132 -4.81 -1.34 -22.32
N SER A 133 -5.54 -2.45 -22.25
CA SER A 133 -6.99 -2.45 -22.47
C SER A 133 -7.68 -3.51 -21.61
N ILE A 134 -8.94 -3.22 -21.27
CA ILE A 134 -9.83 -4.15 -20.58
C ILE A 134 -11.08 -4.32 -21.44
N GLN A 135 -11.30 -5.55 -21.90
CA GLN A 135 -12.48 -5.94 -22.67
C GLN A 135 -13.45 -6.69 -21.77
N GLN A 136 -14.70 -6.23 -21.69
CA GLN A 136 -15.76 -6.96 -21.03
C GLN A 136 -16.42 -7.94 -22.00
N ASN A 137 -16.56 -9.19 -21.57
CA ASN A 137 -17.17 -10.27 -22.35
C ASN A 137 -18.66 -10.43 -22.00
N ALA A 138 -19.42 -11.05 -22.91
CA ALA A 138 -20.85 -11.28 -22.73
C ALA A 138 -21.19 -12.21 -21.55
N ASP A 139 -20.26 -13.07 -21.13
CA ASP A 139 -20.40 -13.96 -19.98
C ASP A 139 -20.09 -13.28 -18.62
N GLY A 140 -19.85 -11.96 -18.63
CA GLY A 140 -19.52 -11.17 -17.44
C GLY A 140 -18.05 -11.28 -17.01
N SER A 141 -17.23 -12.03 -17.73
CA SER A 141 -15.78 -12.00 -17.54
C SER A 141 -15.15 -10.73 -18.14
N ILE A 142 -13.94 -10.41 -17.71
CA ILE A 142 -13.11 -9.40 -18.36
C ILE A 142 -11.84 -10.04 -18.91
N THR A 143 -11.27 -9.45 -19.95
CA THR A 143 -9.93 -9.77 -20.44
C THR A 143 -9.08 -8.51 -20.32
N ALA A 144 -7.98 -8.61 -19.57
CA ALA A 144 -6.99 -7.56 -19.42
C ALA A 144 -5.80 -7.87 -20.33
N TYR A 145 -5.48 -6.96 -21.23
CA TYR A 145 -4.33 -7.06 -22.15
C TYR A 145 -3.16 -6.21 -21.64
N GLN A 146 -1.96 -6.76 -21.73
CA GLN A 146 -0.72 -6.25 -21.14
C GLN A 146 -0.90 -5.78 -19.69
N PRO A 147 -1.25 -6.68 -18.76
CA PRO A 147 -1.39 -6.31 -17.36
C PRO A 147 -0.04 -5.87 -16.77
N ILE A 148 -0.03 -4.69 -16.13
CA ILE A 148 1.11 -4.09 -15.45
C ILE A 148 0.70 -3.78 -14.02
N ILE A 149 1.56 -4.12 -13.07
CA ILE A 149 1.37 -3.74 -11.68
C ILE A 149 2.10 -2.44 -11.40
N HIS A 150 1.35 -1.47 -10.88
CA HIS A 150 1.95 -0.29 -10.27
C HIS A 150 2.20 -0.57 -8.80
N SER A 151 3.42 -0.26 -8.37
CA SER A 151 3.72 -0.22 -6.96
C SER A 151 4.63 0.91 -6.55
N GLY A 152 4.03 1.93 -5.93
CA GLY A 152 4.65 3.22 -5.75
C GLY A 152 4.95 3.87 -7.11
N PRO A 153 6.14 4.45 -7.28
CA PRO A 153 6.56 5.03 -8.56
C PRO A 153 6.96 3.98 -9.60
N GLU A 154 7.13 2.72 -9.20
CA GLU A 154 7.58 1.65 -10.10
C GLU A 154 6.40 0.95 -10.78
N SER A 155 6.66 0.45 -11.98
CA SER A 155 5.72 -0.33 -12.78
C SER A 155 6.38 -1.65 -13.18
N PHE A 156 5.66 -2.75 -13.02
CA PHE A 156 6.20 -4.08 -13.20
C PHE A 156 5.35 -4.93 -14.12
N ARG A 157 6.01 -5.62 -15.05
CA ARG A 157 5.40 -6.72 -15.78
C ARG A 157 5.19 -7.90 -14.85
N ILE A 158 4.19 -8.72 -15.13
CA ILE A 158 3.90 -9.94 -14.37
C ILE A 158 4.64 -11.09 -15.05
N VAL A 159 5.70 -11.62 -14.44
CA VAL A 159 6.57 -12.66 -15.06
C VAL A 159 6.32 -14.05 -14.48
N SER A 160 5.67 -14.12 -13.33
CA SER A 160 5.36 -15.38 -12.65
C SER A 160 4.28 -15.13 -11.60
N GLY A 161 3.72 -16.19 -11.03
CA GLY A 161 2.81 -16.08 -9.89
C GLY A 161 1.41 -16.54 -10.20
N PHE A 162 0.67 -16.78 -9.14
CA PHE A 162 -0.67 -17.31 -9.22
C PHE A 162 -1.54 -16.27 -9.91
N THR A 163 -1.92 -16.52 -11.16
CA THR A 163 -2.74 -15.63 -12.00
C THR A 163 -4.05 -15.23 -11.33
N ALA A 164 -4.49 -15.99 -10.33
CA ALA A 164 -5.59 -15.65 -9.43
C ALA A 164 -5.34 -14.37 -8.61
N GLY A 165 -4.10 -14.09 -8.20
CA GLY A 165 -3.72 -12.82 -7.57
C GLY A 165 -3.93 -11.63 -8.48
N ALA A 166 -3.52 -11.73 -9.75
CA ALA A 166 -3.76 -10.69 -10.75
C ALA A 166 -5.27 -10.44 -10.95
N CYS A 167 -6.09 -11.50 -11.04
CA CYS A 167 -7.54 -11.34 -11.08
C CYS A 167 -8.12 -10.70 -9.83
N ARG A 168 -7.59 -11.01 -8.63
CA ARG A 168 -8.02 -10.35 -7.38
C ARG A 168 -7.76 -8.85 -7.41
N LEU A 169 -6.61 -8.42 -7.93
CA LEU A 169 -6.29 -6.99 -8.09
C LEU A 169 -7.25 -6.28 -9.06
N LEU A 170 -7.89 -7.02 -9.98
CA LEU A 170 -8.94 -6.52 -10.86
C LEU A 170 -10.35 -6.59 -10.24
N GLY A 171 -10.49 -7.06 -8.99
CA GLY A 171 -11.79 -7.24 -8.34
C GLY A 171 -12.50 -8.55 -8.68
N PHE A 172 -11.80 -9.53 -9.25
CA PHE A 172 -12.33 -10.84 -9.63
C PHE A 172 -11.69 -11.98 -8.83
N ASN A 173 -12.43 -13.03 -8.52
CA ASN A 173 -11.94 -14.11 -7.65
C ASN A 173 -11.36 -15.32 -8.39
N ALA A 174 -11.49 -15.41 -9.71
CA ALA A 174 -11.03 -16.55 -10.49
C ALA A 174 -10.44 -16.18 -11.86
N VAL A 175 -9.46 -16.98 -12.26
CA VAL A 175 -8.87 -16.98 -13.61
C VAL A 175 -9.65 -17.94 -14.49
N LEU A 176 -9.88 -17.55 -15.74
CA LEU A 176 -10.28 -18.49 -16.77
C LEU A 176 -9.04 -19.25 -17.24
N LYS A 177 -8.90 -20.52 -16.82
CA LYS A 177 -7.66 -21.32 -16.96
C LYS A 177 -7.08 -21.36 -18.38
N HIS A 178 -7.90 -21.20 -19.42
CA HIS A 178 -7.48 -21.27 -20.82
C HIS A 178 -7.29 -19.91 -21.50
N SER A 179 -7.34 -18.80 -20.77
CA SER A 179 -7.23 -17.46 -21.35
C SER A 179 -5.90 -16.74 -21.07
N LEU A 180 -4.94 -17.45 -20.47
CA LEU A 180 -3.62 -16.91 -20.17
C LEU A 180 -2.77 -16.90 -21.44
N VAL A 181 -2.28 -15.72 -21.82
CA VAL A 181 -1.31 -15.56 -22.91
C VAL A 181 -0.03 -15.00 -22.31
N TRP A 182 1.08 -15.69 -22.57
CA TRP A 182 2.41 -15.29 -22.16
C TRP A 182 3.21 -14.86 -23.38
N SER A 183 4.09 -13.89 -23.19
CA SER A 183 4.98 -13.39 -24.22
C SER A 183 6.00 -14.44 -24.65
N GLU A 184 6.44 -14.34 -25.91
CA GLU A 184 7.57 -15.10 -26.43
C GLU A 184 8.93 -14.53 -25.98
N GLN A 185 8.94 -13.30 -25.46
CA GLN A 185 10.13 -12.60 -24.98
C GLN A 185 10.22 -12.60 -23.46
N ARG A 186 11.45 -12.50 -22.92
CA ARG A 186 11.69 -12.37 -21.48
C ARG A 186 11.94 -10.91 -21.12
N ALA A 187 11.40 -10.46 -19.99
CA ALA A 187 11.56 -9.12 -19.46
C ALA A 187 11.69 -9.13 -17.93
N ALA A 188 12.27 -8.08 -17.36
CA ALA A 188 12.24 -7.87 -15.92
C ALA A 188 10.80 -7.60 -15.45
N GLY A 189 10.43 -8.17 -14.31
CA GLY A 189 9.12 -8.01 -13.72
C GLY A 189 9.02 -8.67 -12.35
N ILE A 190 7.79 -8.95 -11.95
CA ILE A 190 7.48 -9.46 -10.61
C ILE A 190 6.64 -10.73 -10.63
N SER A 191 6.70 -11.43 -9.50
CA SER A 191 5.79 -12.50 -9.16
C SER A 191 4.76 -12.07 -8.12
N ILE A 192 3.52 -12.52 -8.32
CA ILE A 192 2.37 -12.15 -7.47
C ILE A 192 1.81 -13.36 -6.74
N SER A 193 1.53 -13.20 -5.45
CA SER A 193 0.87 -14.19 -4.60
C SER A 193 -0.64 -14.26 -4.85
N LEU A 194 -1.31 -15.29 -4.32
CA LEU A 194 -2.76 -15.47 -4.48
C LEU A 194 -3.61 -14.32 -3.92
N ASP A 195 -3.11 -13.60 -2.92
CA ASP A 195 -3.75 -12.44 -2.33
C ASP A 195 -3.43 -11.14 -3.05
N GLY A 196 -2.58 -11.14 -4.09
CA GLY A 196 -2.27 -9.96 -4.89
C GLY A 196 -1.00 -9.21 -4.44
N ARG A 197 -0.16 -9.78 -3.58
CA ARG A 197 1.09 -9.16 -3.13
C ARG A 197 2.27 -9.51 -4.03
N ILE A 198 3.19 -8.58 -4.18
CA ILE A 198 4.48 -8.82 -4.83
C ILE A 198 5.34 -9.66 -3.87
N TYR A 199 5.87 -10.80 -4.33
CA TYR A 199 6.72 -11.66 -3.49
C TYR A 199 8.12 -11.93 -4.08
N ALA A 200 8.34 -11.68 -5.37
CA ALA A 200 9.66 -11.80 -5.99
C ALA A 200 9.81 -10.85 -7.19
N LYS A 201 11.05 -10.43 -7.46
CA LYS A 201 11.46 -9.74 -8.70
C LYS A 201 12.33 -10.71 -9.53
N ALA A 202 12.10 -10.82 -10.83
CA ALA A 202 12.84 -11.72 -11.72
C ALA A 202 12.80 -11.26 -13.19
N THR A 203 13.62 -11.89 -14.04
CA THR A 203 13.51 -11.73 -15.51
C THR A 203 12.94 -13.02 -16.11
N ASP A 204 11.75 -12.95 -16.70
CA ASP A 204 11.13 -14.10 -17.36
C ASP A 204 10.10 -13.70 -18.44
N THR A 205 9.47 -14.68 -19.09
CA THR A 205 8.30 -14.44 -19.95
C THR A 205 7.21 -13.74 -19.15
N TYR A 206 6.57 -12.73 -19.73
CA TYR A 206 5.58 -11.90 -19.04
C TYR A 206 4.16 -12.15 -19.56
N LEU A 207 3.17 -11.87 -18.71
CA LEU A 207 1.77 -12.05 -19.01
C LEU A 207 1.30 -10.97 -20.00
N GLU A 208 0.80 -11.38 -21.17
CA GLU A 208 0.27 -10.50 -22.22
C GLU A 208 -1.25 -10.42 -22.19
N ALA A 209 -1.94 -11.46 -21.73
CA ALA A 209 -3.38 -11.41 -21.52
C ALA A 209 -3.81 -12.35 -20.39
N ILE A 210 -4.85 -11.92 -19.67
CA ILE A 210 -5.52 -12.73 -18.66
C ILE A 210 -7.01 -12.41 -18.66
N SER A 211 -7.83 -13.45 -18.63
CA SER A 211 -9.27 -13.26 -18.38
C SER A 211 -9.67 -13.69 -16.98
N CYS A 212 -10.47 -12.84 -16.36
CA CYS A 212 -10.90 -12.95 -14.99
C CYS A 212 -12.42 -12.95 -14.91
N ARG A 213 -12.97 -13.73 -13.97
CA ARG A 213 -14.41 -13.76 -13.71
C ARG A 213 -14.72 -13.87 -12.23
N ASN A 214 -15.92 -13.44 -11.87
CA ASN A 214 -16.47 -13.69 -10.56
C ASN A 214 -17.19 -15.02 -10.63
N VAL A 215 -16.70 -15.99 -9.88
CA VAL A 215 -17.48 -17.18 -9.57
C VAL A 215 -18.36 -16.76 -8.40
N SER A 216 -19.66 -16.56 -8.63
CA SER A 216 -20.61 -16.54 -7.53
C SER A 216 -20.43 -17.85 -6.76
N GLN A 217 -20.39 -17.82 -5.43
CA GLN A 217 -20.38 -19.06 -4.64
C GLN A 217 -21.69 -19.86 -4.76
N GLU A 218 -22.55 -19.57 -5.74
CA GLU A 218 -23.77 -20.31 -6.01
C GLU A 218 -23.64 -21.20 -7.25
N LYS A 219 -23.53 -22.50 -6.94
CA LYS A 219 -23.86 -23.67 -7.76
C LYS A 219 -23.03 -23.86 -9.05
N TYR A 220 -22.00 -24.69 -8.93
CA TYR A 220 -21.95 -25.82 -9.86
C TYR A 220 -23.29 -26.53 -9.75
N SER A 221 -24.02 -26.67 -10.86
CA SER A 221 -25.22 -27.51 -10.84
C SER A 221 -24.82 -28.90 -10.33
N SER A 222 -25.72 -29.59 -9.62
CA SER A 222 -25.47 -30.98 -9.19
C SER A 222 -25.05 -31.86 -10.36
N ALA A 223 -25.50 -31.54 -11.58
CA ALA A 223 -25.10 -32.18 -12.83
C ALA A 223 -23.62 -31.93 -13.19
N GLU A 224 -23.11 -30.71 -13.05
CA GLU A 224 -21.70 -30.41 -13.33
C GLU A 224 -20.74 -30.97 -12.29
N ARG A 225 -21.16 -31.04 -11.02
CA ARG A 225 -20.42 -31.78 -9.97
C ARG A 225 -20.41 -33.29 -10.25
N ALA A 226 -21.56 -33.86 -10.60
CA ALA A 226 -21.64 -35.27 -10.96
C ALA A 226 -20.77 -35.61 -12.18
N LEU A 227 -20.74 -34.72 -13.19
CA LEU A 227 -19.91 -34.87 -14.37
C LEU A 227 -18.40 -34.77 -14.06
N PHE A 228 -18.01 -33.86 -13.17
CA PHE A 228 -16.64 -33.75 -12.69
C PHE A 228 -16.21 -35.00 -11.90
N ASP A 229 -17.03 -35.45 -10.95
CA ASP A 229 -16.76 -36.64 -10.13
C ASP A 229 -16.77 -37.95 -10.97
N GLN A 230 -17.55 -37.99 -12.05
CA GLN A 230 -17.51 -39.07 -13.04
C GLN A 230 -16.18 -39.07 -13.79
N LYS A 231 -15.76 -37.93 -14.37
CA LYS A 231 -14.50 -37.85 -15.12
C LYS A 231 -13.27 -38.13 -14.25
N VAL A 232 -13.29 -37.73 -12.98
CA VAL A 232 -12.22 -38.03 -12.02
C VAL A 232 -12.14 -39.52 -11.70
N ARG A 233 -13.29 -40.23 -11.64
CA ARG A 233 -13.31 -41.70 -11.48
C ARG A 233 -12.79 -42.41 -12.74
N GLU A 234 -13.31 -42.04 -13.91
CA GLU A 234 -12.88 -42.63 -15.20
C GLU A 234 -11.37 -42.51 -15.39
N HIS A 235 -10.79 -41.36 -15.05
CA HIS A 235 -9.34 -41.17 -15.15
C HIS A 235 -8.54 -41.98 -14.12
N ARG A 236 -9.07 -42.20 -12.90
CA ARG A 236 -8.43 -43.08 -11.90
C ARG A 236 -8.48 -44.55 -12.31
N GLU A 237 -9.59 -44.98 -12.90
CA GLU A 237 -9.77 -46.35 -13.39
C GLU A 237 -8.86 -46.63 -14.60
N GLN A 238 -8.72 -45.68 -15.53
CA GLN A 238 -7.75 -45.78 -16.62
C GLN A 238 -6.31 -45.89 -16.10
N ASN A 239 -5.91 -45.03 -15.16
CA ASN A 239 -4.55 -45.07 -14.62
C ASN A 239 -4.27 -46.33 -13.77
N GLN A 240 -5.31 -46.98 -13.22
CA GLN A 240 -5.18 -48.28 -12.55
C GLN A 240 -5.12 -49.46 -13.53
N ALA A 241 -5.84 -49.39 -14.65
CA ALA A 241 -5.76 -50.39 -15.71
C ALA A 241 -4.38 -50.36 -16.42
N ASP A 242 -3.83 -49.17 -16.64
CA ASP A 242 -2.51 -48.98 -17.26
C ASP A 242 -1.35 -49.33 -16.32
N GLY A 243 -1.59 -49.31 -14.99
CA GLY A 243 -0.60 -49.65 -13.96
C GLY A 243 -0.44 -51.14 -13.65
N LEU A 244 -1.25 -52.04 -14.24
CA LEU A 244 -1.14 -53.50 -14.09
C LEU A 244 -0.38 -54.18 -15.24
N GLY A 245 0.17 -53.40 -16.19
CA GLY A 245 0.89 -53.91 -17.37
C GLY A 245 2.41 -53.85 -17.30
N SER A 246 3.01 -53.49 -16.16
CA SER A 246 4.46 -53.35 -16.04
C SER A 246 5.02 -54.09 -14.83
N ASP A 247 4.87 -55.42 -14.82
CA ASP A 247 5.75 -56.35 -14.11
C ASP A 247 6.00 -57.57 -15.01
N GLU A 248 6.76 -57.36 -16.09
CA GLU A 248 7.55 -58.42 -16.74
C GLU A 248 8.96 -57.86 -17.01
N ASN A 249 9.84 -58.05 -16.02
CA ASN A 249 11.23 -58.51 -16.17
C ASN A 249 11.87 -58.76 -14.80
#